data_AF-A0A7C6FID7-F1
#
_entry.id   AF-A0A7C6FID7-F1
#
_cell.length_a   1.000
_cell.length_b   1.000
_cell.length_c   1.000
_cell.angle_alpha   90.00
_cell.angle_beta   90.00
_cell.angle_gamma   90.00
#
_symmetry.space_group_name_H-M   'P 1'
#
loop_
_entity.id
_entity.type
_entity.pdbx_description
1 polymer ?
#
loop_
_entity_poly.entity_id
_entity_poly.type
_entity_poly.pdbx_seq_one_letter_code
_entity_poly.pdbx_strand_id
1 'polypeptide(L)' 'ANTELAELHSLIQMMMFWSDSHLHHFISNNVYYEPKDEDEDGLGEFFTNKTMDYTNIKVSQLL' A
#
# COMPACT_ATOMS: atom_id res chain seq x y z
N ALA A 1 -1.17 16.29 -5.95
CA ALA A 1 -2.04 16.13 -4.78
C ALA A 1 -1.17 15.80 -3.57
N ASN A 2 -1.47 16.34 -2.38
CA ASN A 2 -0.69 16.07 -1.16
C ASN A 2 -1.16 14.80 -0.42
N THR A 3 -1.99 13.99 -1.07
CA THR A 3 -2.58 12.75 -0.55
C THR A 3 -1.52 11.65 -0.47
N GLU A 4 -1.46 10.96 0.67
CA GLU A 4 -0.60 9.79 0.89
C GLU A 4 -1.26 8.52 0.34
N LEU A 5 -0.46 7.52 -0.01
CA LEU A 5 -0.97 6.23 -0.49
C LEU A 5 -1.83 5.52 0.57
N ALA A 6 -1.52 5.68 1.86
CA ALA A 6 -2.35 5.17 2.95
C ALA A 6 -3.73 5.84 3.03
N GLU A 7 -3.79 7.16 2.82
CA GLU A 7 -5.05 7.90 2.76
C GLU A 7 -5.87 7.47 1.52
N LEU A 8 -5.20 7.31 0.36
CA LEU A 8 -5.85 6.83 -0.86
C LEU A 8 -6.41 5.42 -0.70
N HIS A 9 -5.65 4.50 -0.09
CA HIS A 9 -6.11 3.16 0.25
C HIS A 9 -7.39 3.21 1.09
N SER A 10 -7.38 4.01 2.17
CA SER A 10 -8.54 4.17 3.06
C SER A 10 -9.77 4.70 2.32
N LEU A 11 -9.58 5.66 1.41
CA LEU A 11 -10.66 6.19 0.57
C LEU A 11 -11.22 5.12 -0.38
N ILE A 12 -10.36 4.30 -1.00
CA ILE A 12 -10.80 3.19 -1.86
C ILE A 12 -11.62 2.19 -1.05
N GLN A 13 -11.10 1.75 0.11
CA GLN A 13 -11.79 0.80 0.99
C GLN A 13 -13.19 1.32 1.38
N MET A 14 -13.28 2.58 1.82
CA MET A 14 -14.54 3.22 2.19
C MET A 14 -15.52 3.31 1.02
N MET A 15 -15.07 3.77 -0.15
CA MET A 15 -15.93 3.94 -1.33
C MET A 15 -16.41 2.62 -1.92
N MET A 16 -15.63 1.55 -1.75
CA MET A 16 -15.97 0.20 -2.20
C MET A 16 -16.73 -0.62 -1.14
N PHE A 17 -16.95 -0.07 0.05
CA PHE A 17 -17.52 -0.79 1.21
C PHE A 17 -16.72 -2.05 1.58
N TRP A 18 -15.39 -1.99 1.43
CA TRP A 18 -14.48 -3.05 1.85
C TRP A 18 -14.04 -2.87 3.30
N SER A 19 -13.74 -3.98 3.97
CA SER A 19 -13.37 -4.04 5.39
C SER A 19 -11.87 -4.12 5.63
N ASP A 20 -11.06 -3.87 4.61
CA ASP A 20 -9.59 -3.93 4.67
C ASP A 20 -9.02 -5.24 5.24
N SER A 21 -9.70 -6.36 4.95
CA SER A 21 -9.40 -7.67 5.54
C SER A 21 -8.49 -8.56 4.68
N HIS A 22 -7.94 -8.01 3.60
CA HIS A 22 -7.12 -8.73 2.63
C HIS A 22 -5.88 -7.90 2.27
N LEU A 23 -4.81 -8.58 1.88
CA LEU A 23 -3.59 -7.95 1.40
C LEU A 23 -3.85 -7.08 0.17
N HIS A 24 -3.08 -6.00 0.05
CA HIS A 24 -3.16 -5.05 -1.06
C HIS A 24 -1.81 -4.39 -1.30
N HIS A 25 -1.63 -3.85 -2.50
CA HIS A 25 -0.46 -3.04 -2.87
C HIS A 25 -0.83 -2.04 -3.97
N PHE A 26 0.00 -1.01 -4.12
CA PHE A 26 0.03 -0.17 -5.31
C PHE A 26 1.20 -0.57 -6.20
N ILE A 27 1.06 -0.37 -7.52
CA ILE A 27 2.14 -0.60 -8.48
C ILE A 27 2.39 0.67 -9.28
N SER A 28 3.63 1.14 -9.30
CA SER A 28 4.08 2.21 -10.19
C SER A 28 5.50 1.91 -10.68
N ASN A 29 5.77 2.10 -11.97
CA ASN A 29 7.09 1.85 -12.57
C ASN A 29 7.69 0.46 -12.24
N ASN A 30 6.86 -0.59 -12.20
CA ASN A 30 7.23 -1.95 -11.81
C ASN A 30 7.79 -2.08 -10.37
N VAL A 31 7.49 -1.12 -9.50
CA VAL A 31 7.77 -1.16 -8.07
C VAL A 31 6.45 -1.41 -7.33
N TYR A 32 6.51 -2.32 -6.34
CA TYR A 32 5.39 -2.67 -5.47
C TYR A 32 5.48 -1.84 -4.20
N TYR A 33 4.35 -1.28 -3.82
CA TYR A 33 4.20 -0.43 -2.66
C TYR A 33 3.20 -1.08 -1.73
N GLU A 34 3.62 -1.44 -0.53
CA GLU A 34 2.83 -2.20 0.46
C GLU A 34 2.78 -1.44 1.81
N PRO A 35 1.74 -1.62 2.63
CA PRO A 35 1.77 -1.11 3.99
C PRO A 35 2.88 -1.82 4.77
N LYS A 36 3.43 -1.16 5.79
CA LYS A 36 4.37 -1.82 6.69
C LYS A 36 3.62 -2.87 7.50
N ASP A 37 3.98 -4.14 7.37
CA ASP A 37 3.41 -5.21 8.20
C ASP A 37 3.72 -4.95 9.68
N GLU A 38 2.67 -4.85 10.50
CA GLU A 38 2.78 -4.81 11.96
C GLU A 38 2.79 -6.22 12.57
N ASP A 39 2.22 -7.21 11.86
CA ASP A 39 2.16 -8.59 12.28
C ASP A 39 3.26 -9.40 11.58
N GLU A 40 4.28 -9.77 12.36
CA GLU A 40 5.46 -10.56 12.00
C GLU A 40 5.12 -12.03 11.60
N ASP A 41 3.90 -12.31 11.13
CA ASP A 41 3.44 -13.63 10.73
C ASP A 41 3.76 -13.92 9.25
N GLY A 42 5.03 -13.71 8.88
CA GLY A 42 5.74 -14.44 7.82
C GLY A 42 5.21 -14.38 6.37
N LEU A 43 4.17 -13.62 6.07
CA LEU A 43 3.70 -13.38 4.70
C LEU A 43 4.23 -12.07 4.10
N GLY A 44 4.82 -11.18 4.90
CA GLY A 44 5.37 -9.88 4.48
C GLY A 44 6.58 -9.93 3.52
N GLU A 45 7.11 -11.13 3.25
CA GLU A 45 8.13 -11.36 2.23
C GLU A 45 7.56 -11.99 0.94
N PHE A 46 6.23 -12.17 0.80
CA PHE A 46 5.67 -12.93 -0.34
C PHE A 46 5.90 -12.26 -1.71
N PHE A 47 6.16 -10.95 -1.76
CA PHE A 47 6.43 -10.23 -3.01
C PHE A 47 7.86 -9.67 -3.09
N THR A 48 8.86 -10.48 -2.74
CA THR A 48 10.28 -10.28 -3.10
C THR A 48 10.97 -9.07 -2.44
N ASN A 49 12.30 -9.04 -2.46
CA ASN A 49 13.17 -7.93 -2.01
C ASN A 49 12.96 -6.57 -2.74
N LYS A 50 11.76 -6.28 -3.27
CA LYS A 50 11.43 -5.12 -4.11
C LYS A 50 10.16 -4.38 -3.67
N THR A 51 9.65 -4.64 -2.47
CA THR A 51 8.53 -3.90 -1.90
C THR A 51 9.03 -2.65 -1.18
N MET A 52 8.29 -1.55 -1.29
CA MET A 52 8.54 -0.31 -0.56
C MET A 52 7.37 -0.01 0.36
N ASP A 53 7.65 0.33 1.62
CA ASP A 53 6.64 0.83 2.57
C ASP A 53 6.03 2.14 2.04
N TYR A 54 4.72 2.14 1.81
CA TYR A 54 4.03 3.30 1.27
C TYR A 54 3.45 4.26 2.31
N THR A 55 3.55 3.95 3.60
CA THR A 55 2.79 4.63 4.66
C THR A 55 2.91 6.16 4.57
N ASN A 56 4.08 6.68 4.19
CA ASN A 56 4.36 8.12 4.07
C ASN A 56 4.64 8.57 2.61
N ILE A 57 4.32 7.75 1.61
CA ILE A 57 4.52 8.07 0.20
C ILE A 57 3.32 8.85 -0.32
N LYS A 58 3.56 10.00 -0.94
CA LYS A 58 2.55 10.82 -1.59
C LYS A 58 2.29 10.34 -3.00
N VAL A 59 1.03 10.39 -3.44
CA VAL A 59 0.63 10.08 -4.82
C VAL A 59 1.46 10.89 -5.84
N SER A 60 1.75 12.16 -5.53
CA SER A 60 2.56 13.03 -6.40
C SER A 60 4.03 12.64 -6.53
N GLN A 61 4.54 11.71 -5.72
CA GLN A 61 5.91 11.19 -5.87
C GLN A 61 5.96 10.04 -6.88
N LEU A 62 4.80 9.50 -7.28
CA LEU A 62 4.67 8.36 -8.19
C LEU A 62 4.15 8.76 -9.58
N LEU A 63 3.87 10.05 -9.79
CA LEU A 63 3.40 10.68 -11.03
C LEU A 63 4.42 11.72 -11.49
#